data_AF-A0A3A3FSH5-F1
#
_entry.id   AF-A0A3A3FSH5-F1
#
_cell.length_a   1.000
_cell.length_b   1.000
_cell.length_c   1.000
_cell.angle_alpha   90.00
_cell.angle_beta   90.00
_cell.angle_gamma   90.00
#
_symmetry.space_group_name_H-M   'P 1'
#
loop_
_entity.id
_entity.type
_entity.pdbx_description
1 polymer ?
#
loop_
_entity_poly.entity_id
_entity_poly.type
_entity_poly.pdbx_seq_one_letter_code
_entity_poly.pdbx_strand_id
1 'polypeptide(L)' 'MHLLYLAIRQANSTEGPKILAALESLKSRYKGVITSYNKPFSKEDHDAITQNLLIMDEVASGRVDPMPTTREKVSYCV' A
#
# COMPACT_ATOMS: atom_id res chain seq x y z
N MET A 1 -8.52 -10.35 -5.34
CA MET A 1 -8.97 -8.95 -5.17
C MET A 1 -9.77 -8.78 -3.88
N HIS A 2 -9.13 -8.53 -2.73
CA HIS A 2 -9.82 -8.51 -1.42
C HIS A 2 -10.35 -7.11 -1.04
N LEU A 3 -9.65 -6.04 -1.41
CA LEU A 3 -10.06 -4.66 -1.13
C LEU A 3 -11.40 -4.29 -1.81
N LEU A 4 -11.52 -4.61 -3.10
CA LEU A 4 -12.75 -4.38 -3.87
C LEU A 4 -13.94 -5.16 -3.30
N TYR A 5 -13.72 -6.40 -2.87
CA TYR A 5 -14.77 -7.21 -2.23
C TYR A 5 -15.33 -6.54 -0.97
N LEU A 6 -14.47 -5.98 -0.13
CA LEU A 6 -14.90 -5.26 1.08
C LEU A 6 -15.71 -4.01 0.73
N ALA A 7 -15.29 -3.26 -0.28
CA ALA A 7 -16.03 -2.09 -0.74
C ALA A 7 -17.40 -2.44 -1.33
N ILE A 8 -17.49 -3.49 -2.17
CA ILE A 8 -18.77 -3.96 -2.71
C ILE A 8 -19.69 -4.43 -1.57
N ARG A 9 -19.15 -5.16 -0.59
CA ARG A 9 -19.92 -5.58 0.59
C ARG A 9 -20.40 -4.40 1.43
N GLN A 10 -19.59 -3.36 1.57
CA GLN A 10 -19.97 -2.13 2.27
C GLN A 10 -21.01 -1.32 1.47
N ALA A 11 -20.86 -1.24 0.14
CA ALA A 11 -21.79 -0.52 -0.74
C ALA A 11 -23.13 -1.23 -0.92
N ASN A 12 -23.18 -2.54 -0.67
CA ASN A 12 -24.33 -3.42 -0.92
C ASN A 12 -24.96 -3.21 -2.31
N SER A 13 -24.11 -2.93 -3.30
CA SER A 13 -24.52 -2.54 -4.64
C SER A 13 -23.38 -2.79 -5.63
N THR A 14 -23.75 -2.97 -6.89
CA THR A 14 -22.82 -3.09 -8.02
C THR A 14 -22.69 -1.79 -8.81
N GLU A 15 -23.35 -0.72 -8.37
CA GLU A 15 -23.29 0.59 -9.01
C GLU A 15 -21.95 1.27 -8.74
N GLY A 16 -21.25 1.68 -9.81
CA GLY A 16 -19.92 2.30 -9.74
C GLY A 16 -19.78 3.44 -8.74
N PRO A 17 -20.69 4.44 -8.70
CA PRO A 17 -20.61 5.56 -7.76
C PRO A 17 -20.70 5.13 -6.28
N LYS A 18 -21.48 4.09 -5.98
CA LYS A 18 -21.62 3.58 -4.60
C LYS A 18 -20.38 2.81 -4.16
N ILE A 19 -19.77 2.05 -5.07
CA ILE A 19 -18.51 1.34 -4.81
C ILE A 19 -17.39 2.35 -4.55
N LEU A 20 -17.31 3.42 -5.35
CA LEU A 20 -16.30 4.47 -5.20
C LEU A 20 -16.44 5.17 -3.83
N ALA A 21 -17.65 5.59 -3.45
CA ALA A 21 -17.91 6.14 -2.13
C ALA A 21 -17.57 5.16 -0.99
N ALA A 22 -17.78 3.85 -1.19
CA ALA A 22 -17.41 2.83 -0.21
C ALA A 22 -15.89 2.59 -0.11
N LEU A 23 -15.15 2.76 -1.21
CA LEU A 23 -13.68 2.71 -1.23
C LEU A 23 -13.07 3.90 -0.49
N GLU A 24 -13.64 5.10 -0.66
CA GLU A 24 -13.22 6.33 0.03
C GLU A 24 -13.60 6.37 1.52
N SER A 25 -14.67 5.67 1.91
CA SER A 25 -15.20 5.61 3.29
C SER A 25 -15.06 4.25 3.96
N LEU A 26 -14.06 3.46 3.54
CA LEU A 26 -13.87 2.10 4.01
C LEU A 26 -13.75 2.06 5.55
N LYS A 27 -14.72 1.41 6.22
CA LYS A 27 -14.76 1.38 7.70
C LYS A 27 -13.82 0.35 8.31
N SER A 28 -13.44 -0.66 7.53
CA SER A 28 -12.56 -1.74 7.97
C SER A 28 -11.11 -1.44 7.59
N ARG A 29 -10.19 -1.57 8.55
CA ARG A 29 -8.75 -1.61 8.25
C ARG A 29 -8.46 -2.76 7.28
N TYR A 30 -7.90 -2.45 6.13
CA TYR A 30 -7.50 -3.43 5.13
C TYR A 30 -6.03 -3.82 5.35
N LYS A 31 -5.78 -5.04 5.83
CA LYS A 31 -4.44 -5.61 5.82
C LYS A 31 -4.11 -6.10 4.41
N GLY A 32 -3.38 -5.27 3.66
CA GLY A 32 -2.82 -5.67 2.38
C GLY A 32 -1.59 -6.57 2.54
N VAL A 33 -1.14 -7.15 1.43
CA VAL A 33 0.05 -8.02 1.40
C VAL A 33 1.33 -7.24 1.70
N ILE A 34 1.40 -6.00 1.19
CA ILE A 34 2.59 -5.15 1.27
C ILE A 34 2.49 -4.20 2.47
N THR A 35 1.29 -3.70 2.79
CA THR A 35 1.08 -2.84 3.95
C THR A 35 -0.39 -2.88 4.41
N SER A 36 -0.62 -2.46 5.65
CA SER A 36 -1.96 -2.34 6.24
C SER A 36 -2.49 -0.92 6.07
N TYR A 37 -3.57 -0.77 5.31
CA TYR A 37 -4.19 0.53 5.05
C TYR A 37 -5.42 0.73 5.94
N ASN A 38 -5.50 1.89 6.59
CA ASN A 38 -6.68 2.29 7.37
C ASN A 38 -7.67 3.10 6.52
N LYS A 39 -7.17 3.88 5.56
CA LYS A 39 -7.96 4.65 4.58
C LYS A 39 -7.17 4.72 3.27
N PRO A 40 -7.32 3.71 2.39
CA PRO A 40 -6.45 3.56 1.22
C PRO A 40 -6.70 4.57 0.10
N PHE A 41 -7.87 5.23 0.10
CA PHE A 41 -8.25 6.19 -0.93
C PHE A 41 -8.80 7.46 -0.28
N SER A 42 -8.40 8.62 -0.81
CA SER A 42 -9.06 9.90 -0.59
C SER A 42 -9.57 10.43 -1.94
N LYS A 43 -10.40 11.46 -1.91
CA LYS A 43 -11.01 12.02 -3.13
C LYS A 43 -9.96 12.67 -4.06
N GLU A 44 -8.82 13.04 -3.49
CA GLU A 44 -7.70 13.67 -4.18
C GLU A 44 -6.54 12.70 -4.47
N ASP A 45 -6.47 11.57 -3.76
CA ASP A 45 -5.38 10.62 -3.85
C ASP A 45 -5.92 9.17 -3.93
N HIS A 46 -5.82 8.63 -5.14
CA HIS A 46 -6.17 7.26 -5.45
C HIS A 46 -4.95 6.34 -5.54
N ASP A 47 -3.75 6.82 -5.19
CA ASP A 47 -2.53 6.05 -5.31
C ASP A 47 -2.21 5.27 -4.02
N ALA A 48 -1.94 3.97 -4.16
CA ALA A 48 -1.69 3.08 -3.02
C ALA A 48 -0.23 3.11 -2.55
N ILE A 49 0.65 3.80 -3.28
CA ILE A 49 2.10 3.79 -3.07
C ILE A 49 2.56 5.18 -2.65
N THR A 50 2.90 5.35 -1.37
CA THR A 50 3.54 6.55 -0.84
C THR A 50 5.06 6.38 -0.84
N GLN A 51 5.81 7.49 -0.92
CA GLN A 51 7.28 7.45 -0.95
C GLN A 51 7.91 6.71 0.24
N ASN A 52 7.23 6.67 1.39
CA ASN A 52 7.69 5.93 2.58
C ASN A 52 7.64 4.39 2.41
N LEU A 53 6.98 3.87 1.37
CA LEU A 53 6.95 2.44 1.06
C LEU A 53 8.11 2.02 0.14
N LEU A 54 8.92 2.96 -0.35
CA LEU A 54 10.08 2.68 -1.17
C LEU A 54 11.27 2.36 -0.26
N ILE A 55 11.50 1.07 -0.05
CA ILE A 55 12.71 0.56 0.59
C ILE A 55 13.60 0.00 -0.52
N MET A 56 14.89 0.34 -0.49
CA MET A 56 15.87 -0.33 -1.33
C MET A 56 16.41 -1.55 -0.59
N ASP A 57 16.34 -2.69 -1.26
CA ASP A 57 16.90 -3.94 -0.77
C ASP A 57 18.03 -4.39 -1.71
N GLU A 58 19.03 -5.06 -1.14
CA GLU A 58 20.15 -5.64 -1.86
C GLU A 58 19.87 -7.12 -2.16
N VAL A 59 20.24 -7.58 -3.37
CA VAL A 59 20.20 -9.01 -3.70
C VAL A 59 21.58 -9.61 -3.45
N ALA A 60 21.71 -10.36 -2.35
CA ALA A 60 22.94 -11.05 -1.99
C ALA A 60 22.66 -12.55 -1.80
N SER A 61 23.51 -13.41 -2.37
CA SER A 61 23.46 -14.87 -2.18
C SER A 61 22.08 -15.51 -2.47
N GLY A 62 21.34 -14.97 -3.44
CA GLY A 62 20.00 -15.46 -3.83
C GLY A 62 18.88 -15.07 -2.87
N ARG A 63 19.12 -14.14 -1.95
CA ARG A 63 18.13 -13.59 -1.01
C ARG A 63 18.08 -12.07 -1.14
N VAL A 64 16.98 -11.49 -0.68
CA VAL A 64 16.74 -10.04 -0.65
C VAL A 64 16.94 -9.60 0.79
N ASP A 65 17.98 -8.80 1.04
CA ASP A 65 18.33 -8.29 2.36
C ASP A 65 18.10 -6.77 2.41
N PRO A 66 17.54 -6.21 3.50
CA PRO A 66 17.32 -4.78 3.61
C PRO A 66 18.63 -3.98 3.57
N MET A 67 18.72 -2.96 2.71
CA MET A 67 19.89 -2.10 2.67
C MET A 67 19.94 -1.25 3.95
N PRO A 68 21.09 -1.19 4.65
CA PRO A 68 21.22 -0.38 5.86
C PRO A 68 21.12 1.12 5.49
N THR A 69 20.12 1.81 6.03
CA THR A 69 19.80 3.21 5.73
C THR A 69 20.70 4.22 6.47
N THR A 70 21.72 3.77 7.20
CA THR A 70 22.67 4.64 7.90
C THR A 70 23.60 5.31 6.90
N ARG A 71 23.63 6.66 6.92
CA ARG A 71 24.48 7.53 6.08
C ARG A 71 25.98 7.21 6.08
N GLU A 72 26.43 6.33 6.97
CA GLU A 72 27.83 5.95 7.15
C GLU A 72 28.30 4.87 6.15
N LYS A 73 27.39 4.08 5.56
CA LYS A 73 27.76 2.97 4.65
C LYS A 73 27.55 3.23 3.16
N VAL A 74 27.01 4.40 2.77
CA VAL A 74 26.94 4.79 1.35
C VAL A 74 28.33 5.18 0.81
N SER A 75 29.29 5.53 1.68
CA SER A 75 30.65 5.94 1.28
C SER A 75 31.60 4.78 0.95
N TYR A 76 31.21 3.53 1.18
CA TYR A 76 32.06 2.36 0.88
C TYR A 76 31.80 1.76 -0.51
N CYS A 77 30.93 2.39 -1.31
CA CYS A 77 30.67 2.02 -2.69
C CYS A 77 30.92 3.23 -3.62
N VAL A 78 32.13 3.78 -3.56
CA VAL A 78 32.73 4.64 -4.59
C VAL A 78 34.21 4.27 -4.72
#